data_AF-A0A3S0LNI0-F1
#
_entry.id   AF-A0A3S0LNI0-F1
#
_cell.length_a   1.000
_cell.length_b   1.000
_cell.length_c   1.000
_cell.angle_alpha   90.00
_cell.angle_beta   90.00
_cell.angle_gamma   90.00
#
_symmetry.space_group_name_H-M   'P 1'
#
loop_
_entity.id
_entity.type
_entity.pdbx_description
1 polymer ?
#
loop_
_entity_poly.entity_id
_entity_poly.type
_entity_poly.pdbx_seq_one_letter_code
_entity_poly.pdbx_strand_id
1 'polypeptide(L)'
;MANPYYQWSMALVYLRGPNQHQRKPRCMIDAQGLGLRDGILLIAGLAAVYLVFMGLRLAQLKKRKAKAAAAKGKQAPRVTAEPAPLEEEDEDQAGMVYSRPRPAPAPLAANSATNPATDPGFAALLGETRQRQQESQSAEVGALRAEIETLRETLATMQDEVERLKAANNVSPLYNEAVGLAQHGIDAEGIAARCGISIAEAQLVAALSSQKAADLATQLSADDGFYGDDYGSEGHHGRTAKRYAAA
;
A
#
# COMPACT_ATOMS: atom_id res chain seq x y z
N MET A 1 49.66 -20.27 -60.35
CA MET A 1 48.22 -20.39 -60.04
C MET A 1 48.07 -20.44 -58.52
N ALA A 2 47.20 -19.57 -57.97
CA ALA A 2 46.69 -19.39 -56.59
C ALA A 2 47.19 -20.35 -55.47
N ASN A 3 47.50 -19.89 -54.25
CA ASN A 3 46.49 -19.27 -53.38
C ASN A 3 47.10 -18.41 -52.22
N PRO A 4 46.82 -17.09 -52.14
CA PRO A 4 47.40 -16.17 -51.14
C PRO A 4 46.42 -15.85 -49.97
N TYR A 5 45.99 -16.84 -49.19
CA TYR A 5 45.02 -16.62 -48.09
C TYR A 5 45.57 -16.77 -46.67
N TYR A 6 46.86 -17.07 -46.48
CA TYR A 6 47.42 -17.32 -45.14
C TYR A 6 48.17 -16.14 -44.49
N GLN A 7 48.07 -14.92 -45.05
CA GLN A 7 48.79 -13.75 -44.50
C GLN A 7 47.96 -12.84 -43.58
N TRP A 8 46.67 -13.12 -43.35
CA TRP A 8 45.80 -12.24 -42.54
C TRP A 8 45.52 -12.72 -41.11
N SER A 9 46.11 -13.82 -40.65
CA SER A 9 45.76 -14.42 -39.35
C SER A 9 46.57 -13.92 -38.14
N MET A 10 47.48 -12.96 -38.28
CA MET A 10 48.29 -12.45 -37.15
C MET A 10 48.19 -10.94 -36.89
N ALA A 11 47.32 -10.21 -37.59
CA ALA A 11 47.21 -8.74 -37.45
C ALA A 11 46.00 -8.25 -36.61
N LEU A 12 45.23 -9.16 -36.00
CA LEU A 12 43.99 -8.82 -35.26
C LEU A 12 44.09 -9.07 -33.74
N VAL A 13 45.30 -9.08 -33.19
CA VAL A 13 45.54 -9.31 -31.75
C VAL A 13 45.92 -8.01 -30.99
N TYR A 14 46.13 -6.88 -31.67
CA TYR A 14 46.75 -5.70 -31.05
C TYR A 14 45.95 -4.38 -31.09
N LEU A 15 44.61 -4.42 -31.16
CA LEU A 15 43.78 -3.23 -30.87
C LEU A 15 42.51 -3.58 -30.11
N ARG A 16 42.65 -3.84 -28.80
CA ARG A 16 41.53 -3.69 -27.86
C ARG A 16 42.04 -3.10 -26.55
N GLY A 17 42.14 -1.77 -26.53
CA GLY A 17 42.51 -1.00 -25.35
C GLY A 17 41.49 -1.17 -24.21
N PRO A 18 41.93 -1.09 -22.94
CA PRO A 18 41.04 -1.09 -21.79
C PRO A 18 40.55 0.35 -21.55
N ASN A 19 39.44 0.72 -22.21
CA ASN A 19 38.70 1.92 -21.85
C ASN A 19 37.21 1.58 -21.89
N GLN A 20 36.76 0.86 -20.86
CA GLN A 20 35.34 0.79 -20.53
C GLN A 20 35.11 1.81 -19.43
N HIS A 21 34.59 2.96 -19.88
CA HIS A 21 33.99 3.97 -19.04
C HIS A 21 33.13 3.34 -17.94
N GLN A 22 33.34 3.83 -16.73
CA GLN A 22 32.46 3.69 -15.59
C GLN A 22 31.00 3.96 -16.02
N ARG A 23 30.27 2.90 -16.34
CA ARG A 23 28.82 2.94 -16.24
C ARG A 23 28.54 2.97 -14.76
N LYS A 24 28.28 4.17 -14.24
CA LYS A 24 27.61 4.35 -12.95
C LYS A 24 26.46 3.34 -12.91
N PRO A 25 26.37 2.45 -11.92
CA PRO A 25 25.12 1.75 -11.71
C PRO A 25 24.09 2.84 -11.44
N ARG A 26 23.19 3.06 -12.41
CA ARG A 26 21.89 3.61 -12.07
C ARG A 26 21.39 2.68 -10.99
N CYS A 27 21.21 3.22 -9.78
CA CYS A 27 20.42 2.60 -8.73
C CYS A 27 19.06 2.26 -9.36
N MET A 28 19.00 1.06 -9.94
CA MET A 28 17.78 0.29 -9.99
C MET A 28 17.48 0.05 -8.52
N ILE A 29 16.32 0.54 -8.11
CA ILE A 29 15.69 0.09 -6.88
C ILE A 29 15.58 -1.42 -7.06
N ASP A 30 16.45 -2.16 -6.41
CA ASP A 30 16.43 -3.62 -6.40
C ASP A 30 15.16 -4.03 -5.68
N ALA A 31 14.07 -4.16 -6.44
CA ALA A 31 12.77 -4.63 -5.95
C ALA A 31 12.77 -6.14 -5.64
N GLN A 32 13.95 -6.74 -5.45
CA GLN A 32 14.15 -8.19 -5.40
C GLN A 32 14.61 -8.70 -4.02
N GLY A 33 14.81 -7.81 -3.03
CA GLY A 33 15.12 -8.18 -1.64
C GLY A 33 13.92 -8.13 -0.68
N LEU A 34 12.71 -7.82 -1.16
CA LEU A 34 11.52 -7.72 -0.30
C LEU A 34 10.98 -9.12 -0.01
N GLY A 35 11.42 -9.71 1.10
CA GLY A 35 10.76 -10.89 1.64
C GLY A 35 9.25 -10.62 1.81
N LEU A 36 8.42 -11.66 1.72
CA LEU A 36 6.96 -11.54 1.92
C LEU A 36 6.61 -10.77 3.20
N ARG A 37 7.46 -10.92 4.23
CA ARG A 37 7.36 -10.21 5.51
C ARG A 37 7.51 -8.69 5.34
N ASP A 38 8.50 -8.23 4.60
CA ASP A 38 8.72 -6.79 4.37
C ASP A 38 7.63 -6.18 3.48
N GLY A 39 7.15 -6.94 2.50
CA GLY A 39 5.96 -6.56 1.73
C GLY A 39 4.72 -6.40 2.61
N ILE A 40 4.46 -7.35 3.51
CA ILE A 40 3.34 -7.29 4.46
C ILE A 40 3.49 -6.09 5.40
N LEU A 41 4.69 -5.84 5.95
CA LEU A 41 4.94 -4.72 6.85
C LEU A 41 4.77 -3.36 6.15
N LEU A 42 5.22 -3.25 4.90
CA LEU A 42 5.05 -2.02 4.10
C LEU A 42 3.56 -1.76 3.83
N ILE A 43 2.80 -2.77 3.40
CA ILE A 43 1.36 -2.65 3.16
C ILE A 43 0.62 -2.32 4.45
N ALA A 44 0.96 -2.99 5.57
CA ALA A 44 0.35 -2.73 6.87
C ALA A 44 0.63 -1.30 7.36
N GLY A 45 1.88 -0.82 7.22
CA GLY A 45 2.26 0.55 7.54
C GLY A 45 1.50 1.58 6.68
N LEU A 46 1.42 1.35 5.37
CA LEU A 46 0.67 2.20 4.45
C LEU A 46 -0.82 2.23 4.81
N ALA A 47 -1.42 1.07 5.13
CA ALA A 47 -2.80 0.98 5.58
C ALA A 47 -3.02 1.74 6.89
N ALA A 48 -2.11 1.64 7.86
CA ALA A 48 -2.20 2.40 9.11
C ALA A 48 -2.17 3.92 8.87
N VAL A 49 -1.25 4.40 8.03
CA VAL A 49 -1.18 5.82 7.64
C VAL A 49 -2.48 6.26 6.95
N TYR A 50 -2.99 5.43 6.03
CA TYR A 50 -4.24 5.70 5.33
C TYR A 50 -5.43 5.79 6.31
N LEU A 51 -5.53 4.89 7.28
CA LEU A 51 -6.59 4.89 8.29
C LEU A 51 -6.50 6.11 9.21
N VAL A 52 -5.29 6.50 9.62
CA VAL A 52 -5.06 7.73 10.39
C VAL A 52 -5.50 8.96 9.58
N PHE A 53 -5.09 9.05 8.31
CA PHE A 53 -5.49 10.15 7.44
C PHE A 53 -7.01 10.20 7.23
N MET A 54 -7.64 9.06 6.97
CA MET A 54 -9.09 8.95 6.79
C MET A 54 -9.85 9.29 8.07
N GLY A 55 -9.36 8.83 9.22
CA GLY A 55 -9.89 9.16 10.55
C GLY A 55 -9.78 10.64 10.88
N LEU A 56 -8.63 11.25 10.60
CA LEU A 56 -8.43 12.70 10.73
C LEU A 56 -9.35 13.49 9.80
N ARG A 57 -9.49 13.06 8.54
CA ARG A 57 -10.40 13.70 7.58
C ARG A 57 -11.86 13.63 8.05
N LEU A 58 -12.29 12.48 8.56
CA LEU A 58 -13.63 12.30 9.15
C LEU A 58 -13.81 13.14 10.42
N ALA A 59 -12.81 13.20 11.30
CA ALA A 59 -12.83 14.04 12.49
C ALA A 59 -12.87 15.53 12.14
N GLN A 60 -12.13 15.97 11.10
CA GLN A 60 -12.16 17.33 10.59
C GLN A 60 -13.52 17.67 9.96
N LEU A 61 -14.14 16.73 9.23
CA LEU A 61 -15.49 16.90 8.70
C LEU A 61 -16.54 16.99 9.82
N LYS A 62 -16.44 16.15 10.86
CA LYS A 62 -17.30 16.23 12.05
C LYS A 62 -17.09 17.54 12.81
N LYS A 63 -15.85 17.99 13.00
CA LYS A 63 -15.53 19.29 13.62
C LYS A 63 -16.04 20.47 12.78
N ARG A 64 -15.97 20.40 11.45
CA ARG A 64 -16.54 21.40 10.54
C ARG A 64 -18.06 21.43 10.59
N LYS A 65 -18.72 20.26 10.60
CA LYS A 65 -20.17 20.15 10.79
C LYS A 65 -20.61 20.64 12.17
N ALA A 66 -19.86 20.34 13.23
CA ALA A 66 -20.12 20.83 14.58
C ALA A 66 -19.92 22.35 14.69
N LYS A 67 -18.87 22.91 14.06
CA LYS A 67 -18.68 24.36 13.98
C LYS A 67 -19.76 25.05 13.13
N ALA A 68 -20.20 24.44 12.04
CA ALA A 68 -21.31 24.95 11.21
C ALA A 68 -22.66 24.86 11.96
N ALA A 69 -22.90 23.80 12.73
CA ALA A 69 -24.06 23.67 13.60
C ALA A 69 -24.01 24.67 14.78
N ALA A 70 -22.84 24.90 15.37
CA ALA A 70 -22.64 25.91 16.42
C ALA A 70 -22.76 27.35 15.88
N ALA A 71 -22.36 27.61 14.63
CA ALA A 71 -22.59 28.88 13.96
C ALA A 71 -24.09 29.10 13.67
N LYS A 72 -24.81 28.03 13.28
CA LYS A 72 -26.26 28.06 13.06
C LYS A 72 -27.05 28.21 14.37
N GLY A 73 -26.54 27.68 15.49
CA GLY A 73 -27.13 27.81 16.83
C GLY A 73 -26.93 29.17 17.50
N LYS A 74 -26.04 30.02 16.99
CA LYS A 74 -25.86 31.41 17.47
C LYS A 74 -26.78 32.43 16.78
N GLN A 75 -27.55 32.01 15.78
CA GLN A 75 -28.45 32.87 15.03
C GLN A 75 -29.91 32.40 15.21
N ALA A 76 -30.43 32.57 16.41
CA ALA A 76 -31.86 32.56 16.71
C ALA A 76 -32.16 33.70 17.71
N PRO A 77 -33.29 34.40 17.53
CA PRO A 77 -33.49 35.77 18.00
C PRO A 77 -33.62 35.84 19.53
N ARG A 78 -32.86 36.75 20.11
CA ARG A 78 -32.92 37.10 21.53
C ARG A 78 -34.24 37.83 21.82
N VAL A 79 -35.28 37.08 22.15
CA VAL A 79 -36.44 37.60 22.90
C VAL A 79 -35.97 37.76 24.35
N THR A 80 -35.93 39.00 24.84
CA THR A 80 -35.74 39.31 26.26
C THR A 80 -36.99 40.07 26.71
N ALA A 81 -37.76 39.46 27.60
CA ALA A 81 -38.91 40.04 28.30
C ALA A 81 -38.40 40.95 29.45
N GLU A 82 -38.93 42.19 29.60
CA GLU A 82 -39.92 42.64 30.64
C GLU A 82 -39.20 43.55 31.69
N PRO A 83 -39.77 44.62 32.36
CA PRO A 83 -41.13 44.76 32.94
C PRO A 83 -41.92 46.09 32.82
N ALA A 84 -43.20 45.99 33.19
CA ALA A 84 -44.30 46.98 33.21
C ALA A 84 -44.13 48.14 34.23
N PRO A 85 -45.02 49.17 34.26
CA PRO A 85 -46.33 49.05 34.94
C PRO A 85 -47.54 49.84 34.35
N LEU A 86 -48.71 49.21 34.50
CA LEU A 86 -50.05 49.70 34.90
C LEU A 86 -50.61 51.04 34.36
N GLU A 87 -51.75 50.97 33.67
CA GLU A 87 -53.04 51.58 34.09
C GLU A 87 -54.19 51.02 33.23
N GLU A 88 -55.26 50.62 33.90
CA GLU A 88 -56.55 50.15 33.35
C GLU A 88 -57.38 51.37 32.92
N GLU A 89 -58.10 51.30 31.79
CA GLU A 89 -59.42 51.93 31.63
C GLU A 89 -60.07 51.54 30.28
N ASP A 90 -61.39 51.46 30.33
CA ASP A 90 -62.32 50.75 29.47
C ASP A 90 -62.69 51.45 28.14
N GLU A 91 -63.25 50.61 27.26
CA GLU A 91 -64.37 50.85 26.33
C GLU A 91 -64.33 51.90 25.18
N ASP A 92 -64.85 51.41 24.05
CA ASP A 92 -65.61 52.12 23.01
C ASP A 92 -64.95 52.94 21.88
N GLN A 93 -65.01 52.28 20.71
CA GLN A 93 -65.74 52.74 19.52
C GLN A 93 -65.21 53.96 18.73
N ALA A 94 -64.74 53.61 17.52
CA ALA A 94 -64.95 54.30 16.26
C ALA A 94 -64.34 55.70 16.06
N GLY A 95 -63.34 55.71 15.17
CA GLY A 95 -63.31 56.68 14.08
C GLY A 95 -62.15 57.65 14.13
N MET A 96 -61.09 57.34 13.36
CA MET A 96 -60.35 58.36 12.61
C MET A 96 -59.43 57.68 11.60
N VAL A 97 -59.78 57.85 10.33
CA VAL A 97 -59.06 57.36 9.16
C VAL A 97 -57.82 58.23 8.96
N TYR A 98 -56.63 57.66 9.17
CA TYR A 98 -55.41 58.18 8.53
C TYR A 98 -55.05 57.28 7.33
N SER A 99 -55.41 57.77 6.15
CA SER A 99 -55.01 57.23 4.86
C SER A 99 -53.47 57.27 4.72
N ARG A 100 -52.82 56.11 4.81
CA ARG A 100 -51.46 55.91 4.31
C ARG A 100 -51.54 55.63 2.81
N PRO A 101 -50.76 56.31 1.93
CA PRO A 101 -50.75 55.96 0.51
C PRO A 101 -50.36 54.49 0.34
N ARG A 102 -51.27 53.68 -0.20
CA ARG A 102 -51.01 52.30 -0.63
C ARG A 102 -50.21 52.39 -1.93
N PRO A 103 -48.92 52.02 -1.98
CA PRO A 103 -48.26 51.86 -3.27
C PRO A 103 -49.00 50.76 -4.03
N ALA A 104 -49.42 51.09 -5.25
CA ALA A 104 -50.07 50.16 -6.17
C ALA A 104 -49.23 48.88 -6.32
N PRO A 105 -49.84 47.71 -6.54
CA PRO A 105 -49.09 46.51 -6.86
C PRO A 105 -48.37 46.75 -8.19
N ALA A 106 -47.06 46.95 -8.11
CA ALA A 106 -46.21 46.81 -9.30
C ALA A 106 -46.52 45.43 -9.90
N PRO A 107 -46.74 45.33 -11.23
CA PRO A 107 -46.94 44.04 -11.86
C PRO A 107 -45.78 43.13 -11.46
N LEU A 108 -46.05 41.84 -11.26
CA LEU A 108 -45.01 40.82 -11.18
C LEU A 108 -44.15 40.94 -12.45
N ALA A 109 -43.16 41.82 -12.40
CA ALA A 109 -42.00 41.74 -13.24
C ALA A 109 -41.47 40.35 -12.94
N ALA A 110 -41.57 39.50 -13.95
CA ALA A 110 -40.92 38.23 -13.96
C ALA A 110 -39.50 38.47 -13.50
N ASN A 111 -39.24 38.12 -12.24
CA ASN A 111 -37.91 37.77 -11.79
C ASN A 111 -37.60 36.44 -12.47
N SER A 112 -37.51 36.46 -13.80
CA SER A 112 -36.59 35.64 -14.56
C SER A 112 -35.20 36.08 -14.12
N ALA A 113 -34.88 35.82 -12.85
CA ALA A 113 -33.52 35.61 -12.46
C ALA A 113 -33.10 34.48 -13.39
N THR A 114 -32.29 34.82 -14.37
CA THR A 114 -31.66 33.89 -15.29
C THR A 114 -30.87 32.94 -14.41
N ASN A 115 -31.53 31.87 -13.95
CA ASN A 115 -30.88 30.78 -13.27
C ASN A 115 -29.97 30.20 -14.35
N PRO A 116 -28.64 30.27 -14.21
CA PRO A 116 -27.72 29.69 -15.20
C PRO A 116 -27.92 28.17 -15.35
N ALA A 117 -28.71 27.56 -14.46
CA ALA A 117 -29.19 26.18 -14.53
C ALA A 117 -30.26 25.92 -15.60
N THR A 118 -30.84 26.95 -16.24
CA THR A 118 -31.93 26.79 -17.23
C THR A 118 -31.48 27.04 -18.67
N ASP A 119 -30.17 27.25 -18.89
CA ASP A 119 -29.63 27.33 -20.24
C ASP A 119 -29.52 25.90 -20.82
N PRO A 120 -30.34 25.54 -21.83
CA PRO A 120 -30.36 24.18 -22.38
C PRO A 120 -29.01 23.77 -22.96
N GLY A 121 -28.18 24.73 -23.42
CA GLY A 121 -26.84 24.45 -23.92
C GLY A 121 -25.87 24.01 -22.82
N PHE A 122 -25.92 24.66 -21.65
CA PHE A 122 -25.07 24.29 -20.52
C PHE A 122 -25.47 22.94 -19.89
N ALA A 123 -26.78 22.68 -19.78
CA ALA A 123 -27.29 21.39 -19.31
C ALA A 123 -26.88 20.23 -20.25
N ALA A 124 -26.91 20.44 -21.57
CA ALA A 124 -26.46 19.45 -22.55
C ALA A 124 -24.94 19.16 -22.42
N LEU A 125 -24.11 20.20 -22.26
CA LEU A 125 -22.66 20.04 -22.07
C LEU A 125 -22.31 19.28 -20.79
N LEU A 126 -23.03 19.52 -19.69
CA LEU A 126 -22.88 18.76 -18.44
C LEU A 126 -23.31 17.29 -18.59
N GLY A 127 -24.36 17.04 -19.40
CA GLY A 127 -24.79 15.68 -19.74
C GLY A 127 -23.72 14.93 -20.53
N GLU A 128 -23.16 15.55 -21.56
CA GLU A 128 -22.13 14.96 -22.41
C GLU A 128 -20.82 14.67 -21.64
N THR A 129 -20.39 15.61 -20.79
CA THR A 129 -19.19 15.40 -19.95
C THR A 129 -19.38 14.27 -18.94
N ARG A 130 -20.58 14.18 -18.31
CA ARG A 130 -20.93 13.06 -17.42
C ARG A 130 -20.95 11.73 -18.19
N GLN A 131 -21.54 11.72 -19.39
CA GLN A 131 -21.60 10.51 -20.21
C GLN A 131 -20.20 10.01 -20.58
N ARG A 132 -19.32 10.90 -21.05
CA ARG A 132 -17.92 10.54 -21.36
C ARG A 132 -17.17 10.02 -20.14
N GLN A 133 -17.41 10.61 -18.97
CA GLN A 133 -16.80 10.15 -17.72
C GLN A 133 -17.33 8.78 -17.29
N GLN A 134 -18.61 8.51 -17.50
CA GLN A 134 -19.20 7.21 -17.21
C GLN A 134 -18.70 6.12 -18.16
N GLU A 135 -18.56 6.45 -19.45
CA GLU A 135 -17.98 5.57 -20.45
C GLU A 135 -16.51 5.26 -20.11
N SER A 136 -15.71 6.27 -19.75
CA SER A 136 -14.31 6.06 -19.35
C SER A 136 -14.18 5.18 -18.12
N GLN A 137 -14.99 5.43 -17.08
CA GLN A 137 -15.03 4.59 -15.88
C GLN A 137 -15.43 3.15 -16.20
N SER A 138 -16.42 2.96 -17.08
CA SER A 138 -16.85 1.61 -17.47
C SER A 138 -15.76 0.86 -18.25
N ALA A 139 -15.00 1.56 -19.09
CA ALA A 139 -13.87 1.00 -19.82
C ALA A 139 -12.71 0.63 -18.88
N GLU A 140 -12.38 1.49 -17.92
CA GLU A 140 -11.36 1.20 -16.90
C GLU A 140 -11.74 -0.02 -16.05
N VAL A 141 -12.98 -0.11 -15.59
CA VAL A 141 -13.47 -1.28 -14.84
C VAL A 141 -13.44 -2.54 -15.71
N GLY A 142 -13.75 -2.44 -17.00
CA GLY A 142 -13.63 -3.55 -17.95
C GLY A 142 -12.19 -4.04 -18.09
N ALA A 143 -11.24 -3.11 -18.25
CA ALA A 143 -9.82 -3.41 -18.37
C ALA A 143 -9.28 -4.08 -17.09
N LEU A 144 -9.61 -3.55 -15.91
CA LEU A 144 -9.19 -4.14 -14.64
C LEU A 144 -9.78 -5.54 -14.43
N ARG A 145 -11.03 -5.78 -14.85
CA ARG A 145 -11.62 -7.13 -14.80
C ARG A 145 -10.89 -8.11 -15.71
N ALA A 146 -10.52 -7.67 -16.91
CA ALA A 146 -9.73 -8.49 -17.83
C ALA A 146 -8.35 -8.81 -17.24
N GLU A 147 -7.67 -7.84 -16.65
CA GLU A 147 -6.38 -8.04 -15.98
C GLU A 147 -6.50 -8.98 -14.78
N ILE A 148 -7.56 -8.88 -13.98
CA ILE A 148 -7.81 -9.84 -12.90
C ILE A 148 -7.98 -11.24 -13.45
N GLU A 149 -8.66 -11.41 -14.59
CA GLU A 149 -8.86 -12.71 -15.19
C GLU A 149 -7.55 -13.31 -15.72
N THR A 150 -6.70 -12.51 -16.37
CA THR A 150 -5.37 -12.98 -16.81
C THR A 150 -4.47 -13.33 -15.64
N LEU A 151 -4.52 -12.56 -14.55
CA LEU A 151 -3.79 -12.87 -13.33
C LEU A 151 -4.29 -14.16 -12.68
N ARG A 152 -5.61 -14.39 -12.66
CA ARG A 152 -6.19 -15.64 -12.16
C ARG A 152 -5.78 -16.84 -12.99
N GLU A 153 -5.77 -16.70 -14.32
CA GLU A 153 -5.30 -17.74 -15.22
C GLU A 153 -3.81 -18.05 -14.97
N THR A 154 -2.97 -17.01 -14.85
CA THR A 154 -1.55 -17.17 -14.53
C THR A 154 -1.33 -17.83 -13.17
N LEU A 155 -2.16 -17.50 -12.17
CA LEU A 155 -2.08 -18.16 -10.87
C LEU A 155 -2.51 -19.62 -10.95
N ALA A 156 -3.54 -19.95 -11.75
CA ALA A 156 -3.99 -21.32 -11.95
C ALA A 156 -2.90 -22.17 -12.63
N THR A 157 -2.21 -21.63 -13.65
CA THR A 157 -1.10 -22.35 -14.30
C THR A 157 0.07 -22.57 -13.35
N MET A 158 0.45 -21.55 -12.57
CA MET A 158 1.52 -21.69 -11.56
C MET A 158 1.16 -22.69 -10.46
N GLN A 159 -0.10 -22.73 -10.04
CA GLN A 159 -0.59 -23.72 -9.07
C GLN A 159 -0.49 -25.14 -9.63
N ASP A 160 -0.89 -25.35 -10.89
CA ASP A 160 -0.77 -26.65 -11.56
C ASP A 160 0.70 -27.06 -11.73
N GLU A 161 1.59 -26.13 -12.09
CA GLU A 161 3.03 -26.40 -12.14
C GLU A 161 3.59 -26.80 -10.77
N VAL A 162 3.21 -26.11 -9.71
CA VAL A 162 3.61 -26.46 -8.34
C VAL A 162 3.06 -27.81 -7.93
N GLU A 163 1.80 -28.11 -8.24
CA GLU A 163 1.19 -29.41 -7.96
C GLU A 163 1.89 -30.52 -8.73
N ARG A 164 2.21 -30.30 -10.01
CA ARG A 164 2.98 -31.24 -10.83
C ARG A 164 4.39 -31.44 -10.27
N LEU A 165 5.06 -30.38 -9.84
CA LEU A 165 6.37 -30.47 -9.20
C LEU A 165 6.31 -31.18 -7.84
N LYS A 166 5.23 -30.97 -7.07
CA LYS A 166 5.00 -31.71 -5.82
C LYS A 166 4.72 -33.18 -6.09
N ALA A 167 3.90 -33.49 -7.09
CA ALA A 167 3.62 -34.86 -7.50
C ALA A 167 4.89 -35.57 -8.01
N ALA A 168 5.73 -34.87 -8.78
CA ALA A 168 7.02 -35.37 -9.23
C ALA A 168 8.04 -35.50 -8.08
N ASN A 169 8.00 -34.59 -7.10
CA ASN A 169 8.82 -34.62 -5.89
C ASN A 169 8.12 -35.31 -4.70
N ASN A 170 7.11 -36.15 -4.93
CA ASN A 170 6.59 -37.04 -3.89
C ASN A 170 7.62 -38.16 -3.65
N VAL A 171 8.78 -37.75 -3.13
CA VAL A 171 9.71 -38.62 -2.42
C VAL A 171 8.86 -39.30 -1.35
N SER A 172 8.88 -40.64 -1.35
CA SER A 172 8.03 -41.52 -0.53
C SER A 172 7.52 -40.89 0.77
N PRO A 173 6.23 -41.01 1.13
CA PRO A 173 5.67 -40.41 2.36
C PRO A 173 6.47 -40.75 3.63
N LEU A 174 7.13 -41.91 3.68
CA LEU A 174 8.04 -42.30 4.77
C LEU A 174 9.27 -41.38 4.89
N TYR A 175 9.83 -40.94 3.77
CA TYR A 175 10.99 -40.04 3.74
C TYR A 175 10.60 -38.62 4.15
N ASN A 176 9.40 -38.16 3.77
CA ASN A 176 8.88 -36.87 4.21
C ASN A 176 8.71 -36.83 5.73
N GLU A 177 8.18 -37.92 6.32
CA GLU A 177 8.12 -38.05 7.78
C GLU A 177 9.51 -38.00 8.41
N ALA A 178 10.48 -38.76 7.88
CA ALA A 178 11.86 -38.76 8.38
C ALA A 178 12.51 -37.35 8.35
N VAL A 179 12.31 -36.60 7.26
CA VAL A 179 12.77 -35.21 7.12
C VAL A 179 12.10 -34.29 8.15
N GLY A 180 10.80 -34.46 8.40
CA GLY A 180 10.08 -33.70 9.44
C GLY A 180 10.64 -33.95 10.84
N LEU A 181 10.92 -35.21 11.18
CA LEU A 181 11.53 -35.56 12.47
C LEU A 181 12.94 -34.98 12.62
N ALA A 182 13.73 -35.00 11.55
CA ALA A 182 15.05 -34.39 11.53
C ALA A 182 15.01 -32.87 11.73
N GLN A 183 14.04 -32.19 11.11
CA GLN A 183 13.79 -30.76 11.35
C GLN A 183 13.37 -30.46 12.78
N HIS A 184 12.68 -31.40 13.45
CA HIS A 184 12.36 -31.31 14.88
C HIS A 184 13.53 -31.67 15.80
N GLY A 185 14.71 -31.99 15.25
CA GLY A 185 15.92 -32.29 16.02
C GLY A 185 15.95 -33.69 16.61
N ILE A 186 15.14 -34.63 16.10
CA ILE A 186 15.25 -36.03 16.49
C ILE A 186 16.56 -36.61 15.95
N ASP A 187 17.21 -37.44 16.76
CA ASP A 187 18.45 -38.11 16.41
C ASP A 187 18.25 -39.19 15.33
N ALA A 188 19.33 -39.55 14.64
CA ALA A 188 19.27 -40.51 13.55
C ALA A 188 18.78 -41.90 14.01
N GLU A 189 19.08 -42.30 15.24
CA GLU A 189 18.58 -43.56 15.81
C GLU A 189 17.07 -43.52 16.04
N GLY A 190 16.54 -42.43 16.59
CA GLY A 190 15.11 -42.22 16.78
C GLY A 190 14.34 -42.14 15.45
N ILE A 191 14.92 -41.53 14.42
CA ILE A 191 14.33 -41.47 13.07
C ILE A 191 14.30 -42.86 12.44
N ALA A 192 15.41 -43.61 12.48
CA ALA A 192 15.49 -44.95 11.94
C ALA A 192 14.45 -45.89 12.57
N ALA A 193 14.30 -45.83 13.90
CA ALA A 193 13.33 -46.64 14.63
C ALA A 193 11.87 -46.30 14.30
N ARG A 194 11.54 -45.00 14.13
CA ARG A 194 10.15 -44.56 13.87
C ARG A 194 9.72 -44.73 12.42
N CYS A 195 10.63 -44.49 11.48
CA CYS A 195 10.33 -44.55 10.04
C CYS A 195 10.67 -45.91 9.41
N GLY A 196 11.31 -46.83 10.15
CA GLY A 196 11.68 -48.16 9.66
C GLY A 196 12.79 -48.15 8.60
N ILE A 197 13.65 -47.14 8.62
CA ILE A 197 14.77 -46.95 7.68
C ILE A 197 16.12 -47.30 8.34
N SER A 198 17.17 -47.44 7.53
CA SER A 198 18.51 -47.72 8.08
C SER A 198 19.08 -46.51 8.84
N ILE A 199 19.96 -46.77 9.81
CA ILE A 199 20.64 -45.70 10.56
C ILE A 199 21.45 -44.79 9.63
N ALA A 200 22.11 -45.36 8.60
CA ALA A 200 22.87 -44.58 7.62
C ALA A 200 21.96 -43.63 6.80
N GLU A 201 20.78 -44.09 6.42
CA GLU A 201 19.78 -43.28 5.72
C GLU A 201 19.23 -42.17 6.61
N ALA A 202 18.94 -42.47 7.87
CA ALA A 202 18.51 -41.47 8.85
C ALA A 202 19.59 -40.41 9.13
N GLN A 203 20.88 -40.80 9.18
CA GLN A 203 22.00 -39.86 9.31
C GLN A 203 22.10 -38.93 8.11
N LEU A 204 21.90 -39.44 6.90
CA LEU A 204 21.89 -38.62 5.69
C LEU A 204 20.74 -37.58 5.73
N VAL A 205 19.54 -38.00 6.14
CA VAL A 205 18.38 -37.10 6.29
C VAL A 205 18.65 -36.01 7.32
N ALA A 206 19.21 -36.39 8.48
CA ALA A 206 19.58 -35.46 9.54
C ALA A 206 20.62 -34.43 9.04
N ALA A 207 21.69 -34.87 8.41
CA ALA A 207 22.72 -33.99 7.86
C ALA A 207 22.17 -33.02 6.80
N LEU A 208 21.30 -33.51 5.90
CA LEU A 208 20.69 -32.67 4.86
C LEU A 208 19.75 -31.62 5.46
N SER A 209 18.96 -31.99 6.47
CA SER A 209 18.07 -31.06 7.17
C SER A 209 18.83 -29.98 7.95
N SER A 210 19.93 -30.35 8.62
CA SER A 210 20.79 -29.40 9.34
C SER A 210 21.53 -28.47 8.38
N GLN A 211 21.99 -28.98 7.23
CA GLN A 211 22.61 -28.15 6.19
C GLN A 211 21.58 -27.14 5.65
N LYS A 212 20.37 -27.60 5.35
CA LYS A 212 19.30 -26.70 4.87
C LYS A 212 18.92 -25.63 5.91
N ALA A 213 18.91 -25.99 7.19
CA ALA A 213 18.69 -25.02 8.27
C ALA A 213 19.85 -24.02 8.41
N ALA A 214 21.10 -24.47 8.25
CA ALA A 214 22.28 -23.62 8.26
C ALA A 214 22.34 -22.66 7.05
N ASP A 215 22.00 -23.15 5.86
CA ASP A 215 21.90 -22.33 4.64
C ASP A 215 20.81 -21.26 4.81
N LEU A 216 19.66 -21.63 5.38
CA LEU A 216 18.57 -20.70 5.67
C LEU A 216 18.96 -19.66 6.73
N ALA A 217 19.69 -20.06 7.78
CA ALA A 217 20.23 -19.15 8.79
C ALA A 217 21.27 -18.19 8.19
N THR A 218 22.09 -18.67 7.27
CA THR A 218 23.08 -17.85 6.54
C THR A 218 22.36 -16.83 5.65
N GLN A 219 21.33 -17.24 4.92
CA GLN A 219 20.47 -16.32 4.16
C GLN A 219 19.80 -15.28 5.05
N LEU A 220 19.28 -15.68 6.22
CA LEU A 220 18.67 -14.76 7.17
C LEU A 220 19.69 -13.72 7.69
N SER A 221 20.90 -14.17 8.02
CA SER A 221 21.97 -13.27 8.48
C SER A 221 22.53 -12.35 7.38
N ALA A 222 22.40 -12.74 6.11
CA ALA A 222 22.80 -11.91 4.97
C ALA A 222 21.81 -10.76 4.72
N ASP A 223 20.53 -10.95 5.08
CA ASP A 223 19.48 -9.92 4.96
C ASP A 223 19.49 -8.92 6.14
N ASP A 224 19.97 -9.31 7.32
CA ASP A 224 20.09 -8.41 8.49
C ASP A 224 21.23 -7.37 8.36
N GLY A 225 22.12 -7.49 7.37
CA GLY A 225 23.25 -6.59 7.16
C GLY A 225 22.94 -5.26 6.45
N PHE A 226 21.69 -5.01 6.07
CA PHE A 226 21.32 -3.81 5.31
C PHE A 226 20.60 -2.72 6.13
N TYR A 227 20.20 -2.99 7.39
CA TYR A 227 19.57 -1.99 8.27
C TYR A 227 20.29 -1.88 9.61
N GLY A 228 21.29 -1.00 9.69
CA GLY A 228 21.70 -0.39 10.96
C GLY A 228 23.20 -0.28 11.18
N ASP A 229 23.80 0.81 10.71
CA ASP A 229 25.01 1.38 11.31
C ASP A 229 25.11 2.86 10.87
N ASP A 230 24.17 3.70 11.33
CA ASP A 230 24.36 5.16 11.30
C ASP A 230 23.57 5.88 12.40
N TYR A 231 23.79 5.47 13.66
CA TYR A 231 23.63 6.38 14.78
C TYR A 231 24.91 6.37 15.60
N GLY A 232 25.75 7.37 15.31
CA GLY A 232 27.01 7.62 15.98
C GLY A 232 26.86 7.74 17.49
N SER A 233 27.67 6.96 18.20
CA SER A 233 28.03 7.21 19.59
C SER A 233 29.50 7.57 19.63
N GLU A 234 29.82 8.83 19.36
CA GLU A 234 31.07 9.44 19.81
C GLU A 234 31.10 9.39 21.34
N GLY A 235 32.05 8.64 21.90
CA GLY A 235 32.03 8.39 23.33
C GLY A 235 33.23 7.63 23.87
N HIS A 236 34.41 8.19 23.67
CA HIS A 236 35.47 8.28 24.69
C HIS A 236 36.15 7.01 25.27
N HIS A 237 37.48 7.11 25.30
CA HIS A 237 38.42 6.55 26.27
C HIS A 237 38.91 5.10 26.08
N GLY A 238 40.01 5.03 25.32
CA GLY A 238 41.27 4.35 25.64
C GLY A 238 41.35 3.44 26.87
N ARG A 239 41.84 2.22 26.61
CA ARG A 239 42.76 1.43 27.44
C ARG A 239 43.23 0.26 26.59
N THR A 240 44.38 0.34 25.91
CA THR A 240 45.64 -0.24 26.40
C THR A 240 45.46 -1.26 27.53
N ALA A 241 45.64 -2.55 27.24
CA ALA A 241 46.73 -3.34 27.81
C ALA A 241 46.54 -4.87 27.66
N LYS A 242 47.63 -5.50 27.23
CA LYS A 242 48.20 -6.76 27.71
C LYS A 242 47.53 -8.11 27.37
N ARG A 243 48.21 -8.78 26.43
CA ARG A 243 48.74 -10.16 26.52
C ARG A 243 48.80 -10.71 27.95
N TYR A 244 48.28 -11.92 28.18
CA TYR A 244 48.87 -13.12 28.83
C TYR A 244 47.91 -14.29 28.47
N ALA A 245 48.30 -15.32 27.72
CA ALA A 245 49.10 -16.50 28.12
C ALA A 245 48.43 -17.40 29.17
N ALA A 246 48.12 -18.62 28.73
CA ALA A 246 48.03 -19.90 29.47
C ALA A 246 47.02 -20.06 30.62
N ALA A 247 46.06 -20.99 30.44
CA ALA A 247 46.05 -22.32 31.06
C ALA A 247 44.94 -23.15 30.43
#